data_AF-A0A7H4PCH9-F1
#
_entry.id   AF-A0A7H4PCH9-F1
#
_cell.length_a   1.000
_cell.length_b   1.000
_cell.length_c   1.000
_cell.angle_alpha   90.00
_cell.angle_beta   90.00
_cell.angle_gamma   90.00
#
_symmetry.space_group_name_H-M   'P 1'
#
loop_
_entity.id
_entity.type
_entity.pdbx_description
1 polymer ?
#
loop_
_entity_poly.entity_id
_entity_poly.type
_entity_poly.pdbx_seq_one_letter_code
_entity_poly.pdbx_strand_id
1 'polypeptide(L)'
;MPSGIENAVRGTFDHQCLVFRAPDGDIRAFVSLRQLSEREARIGLLAGRGAGVELMQAAQRWAALRGLTTLRVATQMGNTAALKRYILSGANIESTAYWLYR
;
A
#
# COMPACT_ATOMS: atom_id res chain seq x y z
N MET A 1 14.97 18.50 1.33
CA MET A 1 13.84 17.78 0.71
C MET A 1 13.46 16.64 1.65
N PRO A 2 12.39 16.76 2.44
CA PRO A 2 12.07 15.72 3.42
C PRO A 2 11.62 14.45 2.70
N SER A 3 12.04 13.30 3.23
CA SER A 3 11.74 11.98 2.69
C SER A 3 10.23 11.71 2.75
N GLY A 4 9.70 10.89 1.83
CA GLY A 4 8.27 10.58 1.74
C GLY A 4 7.61 10.04 3.02
N ILE A 5 8.42 9.59 3.99
CA ILE A 5 7.98 9.12 5.31
C ILE A 5 7.59 10.28 6.22
N GLU A 6 8.29 11.42 6.19
CA GLU A 6 7.95 12.57 7.03
C GLU A 6 6.64 13.25 6.60
N ASN A 7 6.39 13.29 5.28
CA ASN A 7 5.12 13.79 4.75
C ASN A 7 3.95 12.88 5.13
N ALA A 8 4.21 11.58 5.31
CA ALA A 8 3.20 10.62 5.77
C ALA A 8 2.79 10.82 7.23
N VAL A 9 3.68 11.39 8.05
CA VAL A 9 3.49 11.60 9.49
C VAL A 9 2.87 12.98 9.79
N ARG A 10 3.01 13.97 8.89
CA ARG A 10 2.60 15.37 9.12
C ARG A 10 1.15 15.74 8.78
N GLY A 11 0.29 14.77 8.45
CA GLY A 11 -1.17 14.96 8.55
C GLY A 11 -1.75 16.11 7.72
N THR A 12 -1.46 16.14 6.41
CA THR A 12 -2.35 16.80 5.46
C THR A 12 -3.24 15.73 4.82
N PHE A 13 -4.54 15.85 5.10
CA PHE A 13 -5.69 14.99 4.78
C PHE A 13 -5.44 13.81 3.81
N ASP A 14 -5.84 12.61 4.27
CA ASP A 14 -5.93 11.32 3.57
C ASP A 14 -4.70 10.42 3.45
N HIS A 15 -3.56 10.74 4.07
CA HIS A 15 -2.43 9.81 4.14
C HIS A 15 -2.34 9.09 5.50
N GLN A 16 -2.31 7.76 5.51
CA GLN A 16 -2.13 6.96 6.74
C GLN A 16 -1.12 5.84 6.54
N CYS A 17 -0.31 5.57 7.56
CA CYS A 17 0.60 4.42 7.59
C CYS A 17 0.14 3.46 8.70
N LEU A 18 -0.24 2.24 8.31
CA LEU A 18 -0.59 1.17 9.25
C LEU A 18 0.68 0.38 9.56
N VAL A 19 0.97 0.21 10.85
CA VAL A 19 2.20 -0.43 11.33
C VAL A 19 1.85 -1.70 12.10
N PHE A 20 2.56 -2.79 11.78
CA PHE A 20 2.50 -4.05 12.50
C PHE A 20 3.76 -4.19 13.33
N ARG A 21 3.61 -4.30 14.64
CA ARG A 21 4.72 -4.46 15.57
C ARG A 21 4.97 -5.92 15.91
N ALA A 22 6.23 -6.28 16.10
CA ALA A 22 6.62 -7.53 16.73
C ALA A 22 6.40 -7.46 18.25
N PRO A 23 6.44 -8.59 18.97
CA PRO A 23 6.21 -8.63 20.43
C PRO A 23 7.18 -7.76 21.24
N ASP A 24 8.39 -7.53 20.73
CA ASP A 24 9.41 -6.64 21.28
C ASP A 24 9.13 -5.13 21.04
N GLY A 25 8.09 -4.81 20.25
CA GLY A 25 7.69 -3.45 19.90
C GLY A 25 8.25 -2.94 18.57
N ASP A 26 9.17 -3.67 17.93
CA ASP A 26 9.79 -3.26 16.68
C ASP A 26 8.82 -3.33 15.49
N ILE A 27 9.05 -2.49 14.48
CA ILE A 27 8.22 -2.49 13.27
C ILE A 27 8.58 -3.71 12.41
N ARG A 28 7.69 -4.71 12.35
CA ARG A 28 7.87 -5.89 11.50
C ARG A 28 7.42 -5.64 10.06
N ALA A 29 6.40 -4.79 9.90
CA ALA A 29 5.76 -4.55 8.62
C ALA A 29 4.95 -3.25 8.64
N PHE A 30 4.74 -2.66 7.47
CA PHE A 30 3.91 -1.47 7.32
C PHE A 30 3.27 -1.39 5.92
N VAL A 31 2.16 -0.66 5.85
CA VAL A 31 1.51 -0.28 4.59
C VAL A 31 1.08 1.19 4.67
N SER A 32 1.46 1.99 3.66
CA SER A 32 0.99 3.36 3.52
C SER A 32 -0.16 3.44 2.51
N LEU A 33 -1.17 4.23 2.86
CA LEU A 33 -2.44 4.33 2.17
C LEU A 33 -2.79 5.78 1.95
N ARG A 34 -3.37 6.07 0.78
CA ARG A 34 -3.88 7.38 0.45
C ARG A 34 -5.26 7.27 -0.21
N GLN A 35 -6.25 8.00 0.29
CA GLN A 35 -7.50 8.17 -0.46
C GLN A 35 -7.26 9.13 -1.63
N LEU A 36 -7.73 8.74 -2.82
CA LEU A 36 -7.57 9.48 -4.07
C LEU A 36 -8.85 10.22 -4.47
N SER A 37 -10.01 9.66 -4.13
CA SER A 37 -11.33 10.21 -4.41
C SER A 37 -12.36 9.64 -3.42
N GLU A 38 -13.65 9.96 -3.59
CA GLU A 38 -14.74 9.38 -2.78
C GLU A 38 -14.88 7.85 -2.90
N ARG A 39 -14.29 7.25 -3.95
CA ARG A 39 -14.43 5.81 -4.24
C ARG A 39 -13.12 5.06 -4.27
N GLU A 40 -12.01 5.77 -4.37
CA GLU A 40 -10.72 5.16 -4.65
C GLU A 40 -9.65 5.49 -3.61
N ALA A 41 -8.80 4.52 -3.34
CA ALA A 41 -7.56 4.71 -2.62
C ALA A 41 -6.40 3.99 -3.28
N ARG A 42 -5.19 4.30 -2.83
CA ARG A 42 -3.95 3.72 -3.30
C ARG A 42 -3.04 3.29 -2.16
N ILE A 43 -2.45 2.12 -2.32
CA ILE A 43 -1.27 1.68 -1.57
C ILE A 43 -0.04 2.39 -2.13
N GLY A 44 0.68 3.11 -1.26
CA GLY A 44 1.94 3.78 -1.58
C GLY A 44 3.13 2.84 -1.42
N LEU A 45 3.38 2.42 -0.18
CA LEU A 45 4.43 1.48 0.20
C LEU A 45 3.80 0.29 0.92
N LEU A 46 4.34 -0.91 0.66
CA LEU A 46 3.96 -2.14 1.35
C LEU A 46 5.22 -2.96 1.56
N ALA A 47 5.61 -3.15 2.82
CA ALA A 47 6.84 -3.85 3.17
C ALA A 47 6.65 -4.64 4.46
N GLY A 48 7.22 -5.84 4.50
CA GLY A 48 7.13 -6.76 5.64
C GLY A 48 7.32 -8.19 5.19
N ARG A 49 8.47 -8.78 5.50
CA ARG A 49 8.78 -10.15 5.10
C ARG A 49 7.78 -11.11 5.78
N GLY A 50 7.11 -11.93 4.97
CA GLY A 50 6.10 -12.87 5.47
C GLY A 50 4.77 -12.23 5.92
N ALA A 51 4.60 -10.91 5.84
CA ALA A 51 3.40 -10.19 6.31
C ALA A 51 2.44 -9.79 5.17
N GLY A 52 2.65 -10.30 3.95
CA GLY A 52 1.93 -9.82 2.76
C GLY A 52 0.42 -10.04 2.83
N VAL A 53 -0.05 -11.11 3.47
CA VAL A 53 -1.49 -11.37 3.63
C VAL A 53 -2.08 -10.33 4.57
N GLU A 54 -1.47 -10.14 5.74
CA GLU A 54 -1.97 -9.26 6.79
C GLU A 54 -1.94 -7.79 6.35
N LEU A 55 -0.90 -7.39 5.61
CA LEU A 55 -0.79 -6.05 5.03
C LEU A 55 -1.90 -5.77 4.02
N MET A 56 -2.18 -6.72 3.10
CA MET A 56 -3.26 -6.57 2.13
C MET A 56 -4.63 -6.54 2.80
N GLN A 57 -4.87 -7.40 3.80
CA GLN A 57 -6.11 -7.38 4.58
C GLN A 57 -6.30 -6.07 5.34
N ALA A 58 -5.24 -5.51 5.93
CA ALA A 58 -5.31 -4.22 6.59
C ALA A 58 -5.62 -3.09 5.61
N ALA A 59 -4.98 -3.09 4.43
CA ALA A 59 -5.26 -2.12 3.38
C ALA A 59 -6.72 -2.20 2.88
N GLN A 60 -7.22 -3.41 2.64
CA GLN A 60 -8.62 -3.65 2.23
C GLN A 60 -9.62 -3.20 3.30
N ARG A 61 -9.38 -3.56 4.58
CA ARG A 61 -10.23 -3.12 5.70
C ARG A 61 -10.21 -1.60 5.85
N TRP A 62 -9.05 -0.98 5.71
CA TRP A 62 -8.92 0.47 5.76
C TRP A 62 -9.74 1.18 4.68
N ALA A 63 -9.78 0.60 3.47
CA ALA A 63 -10.60 1.09 2.37
C ALA A 63 -12.10 0.86 2.63
N ALA A 64 -12.46 -0.33 3.09
CA ALA A 64 -13.85 -0.70 3.38
C ALA A 64 -14.47 0.17 4.49
N LEU A 65 -13.73 0.47 5.56
CA LEU A 65 -14.18 1.36 6.64
C LEU A 65 -14.47 2.80 6.18
N ARG A 66 -13.98 3.18 5.00
CA ARG A 66 -14.21 4.49 4.37
C ARG A 66 -15.23 4.44 3.23
N GLY A 67 -15.85 3.28 2.99
CA GLY A 67 -16.79 3.08 1.87
C GLY A 67 -16.12 3.13 0.50
N LEU A 68 -14.80 2.96 0.42
CA LEU A 68 -14.06 2.99 -0.84
C LEU A 68 -14.24 1.66 -1.57
N THR A 69 -14.57 1.74 -2.86
CA THR A 69 -14.87 0.57 -3.69
C THR A 69 -13.64 0.04 -4.44
N THR A 70 -12.61 0.88 -4.60
CA THR A 70 -11.43 0.54 -5.39
C THR A 70 -10.14 0.81 -4.61
N LEU A 71 -9.31 -0.21 -4.45
CA LEU A 71 -7.97 -0.09 -3.86
C LEU A 71 -6.91 -0.39 -4.93
N ARG A 72 -6.13 0.63 -5.28
CA ARG A 72 -5.09 0.58 -6.31
C ARG A 72 -3.72 0.29 -5.70
N VAL A 73 -2.89 -0.45 -6.41
CA VAL A 73 -1.48 -0.64 -6.04
C VAL A 73 -0.63 -0.73 -7.30
N ALA A 74 0.54 -0.11 -7.25
CA ALA A 74 1.53 -0.19 -8.33
C ALA A 74 2.77 -0.92 -7.81
N THR A 75 3.39 -1.71 -8.68
CA THR A 75 4.67 -2.36 -8.40
C THR A 75 5.51 -2.40 -9.68
N GLN A 76 6.82 -2.56 -9.52
CA GLN A 76 7.72 -2.79 -10.64
C GLN A 76 7.40 -4.14 -11.31
N MET A 77 7.50 -4.21 -12.63
CA MET A 77 7.22 -5.44 -13.39
C MET A 77 8.10 -6.62 -12.95
N GLY A 78 9.35 -6.36 -12.55
CA GLY A 78 10.26 -7.39 -12.03
C GLY A 78 9.92 -7.91 -10.63
N ASN A 79 9.03 -7.25 -9.90
CA ASN A 79 8.64 -7.66 -8.55
C ASN A 79 7.54 -8.73 -8.59
N THR A 80 7.91 -9.92 -9.03
CA THR A 80 7.00 -11.07 -9.19
C THR A 80 6.38 -11.53 -7.88
N ALA A 81 7.09 -11.37 -6.75
CA ALA A 81 6.57 -11.68 -5.42
C ALA A 81 5.38 -10.77 -5.04
N ALA A 82 5.50 -9.46 -5.26
CA ALA A 82 4.40 -8.52 -5.04
C ALA A 82 3.24 -8.75 -6.02
N LEU A 83 3.52 -8.96 -7.31
CA LEU A 83 2.49 -9.27 -8.31
C LEU A 83 1.66 -10.49 -7.91
N LYS A 84 2.31 -11.61 -7.57
CA LYS A 84 1.62 -12.82 -7.09
C LYS A 84 0.78 -12.55 -5.86
N ARG A 85 1.32 -11.79 -4.89
CA ARG A 85 0.58 -11.41 -3.67
C ARG A 85 -0.68 -10.62 -4.00
N TYR A 86 -0.59 -9.60 -4.87
CA TYR A 86 -1.75 -8.78 -5.21
C TYR A 86 -2.83 -9.57 -5.93
N ILE A 87 -2.46 -10.43 -6.88
CA ILE A 87 -3.40 -11.31 -7.59
C ILE A 87 -4.08 -12.28 -6.61
N LEU A 88 -3.32 -12.91 -5.70
CA LEU A 88 -3.86 -13.78 -4.65
C LEU A 88 -4.79 -13.05 -3.67
N SER A 89 -4.67 -11.72 -3.57
CA SER A 89 -5.55 -10.86 -2.78
C SER A 89 -6.74 -10.30 -3.58
N GLY A 90 -6.93 -10.74 -4.83
CA GLY A 90 -8.06 -10.36 -5.69
C GLY A 90 -7.81 -9.17 -6.63
N ALA A 91 -6.55 -8.73 -6.78
CA ALA A 91 -6.23 -7.64 -7.71
C ALA A 91 -6.21 -8.11 -9.16
N ASN A 92 -6.65 -7.24 -10.06
CA ASN A 92 -6.49 -7.39 -11.51
C ASN A 92 -5.55 -6.30 -12.05
N ILE A 93 -4.86 -6.60 -13.15
CA ILE A 93 -3.99 -5.63 -13.83
C ILE A 93 -4.88 -4.58 -14.51
N GLU A 94 -4.63 -3.31 -14.21
CA GLU A 94 -5.36 -2.19 -14.83
C GLU A 94 -4.51 -1.47 -15.89
N SER A 95 -3.20 -1.31 -15.66
CA SER A 95 -2.30 -0.62 -16.56
C SER A 95 -0.85 -1.09 -16.36
N THR A 96 -0.05 -1.04 -17.43
CA THR A 96 1.40 -1.23 -17.43
C THR A 96 2.06 0.00 -18.04
N ALA A 97 3.17 0.45 -17.44
CA ALA A 97 3.89 1.65 -17.88
C ALA A 97 5.40 1.39 -17.95
N TYR A 98 6.07 2.01 -18.92
CA TYR A 98 7.53 1.93 -19.10
C TYR A 98 8.16 3.30 -18.83
N TRP A 99 9.18 3.32 -17.98
CA TRP A 99 9.98 4.53 -17.72
C TRP A 99 11.22 4.49 -18.61
N LEU A 100 11.22 5.29 -19.68
CA LEU A 100 12.37 5.48 -20.57
C LEU A 100 13.11 6.74 -20.15
N TYR A 101 14.39 6.60 -19.76
CA TYR A 101 15.27 7.72 -19.47
C TYR A 101 16.13 8.02 -20.70
N ARG A 102 16.39 9.31 -20.95
CA ARG A 102 17.27 9.78 -22.03
C ARG A 102 18.66 10.09 -21.49
#